data_AF-A0A7V0M1L0-F1
#
_entry.id   AF-A0A7V0M1L0-F1
#
_cell.length_a   1.000
_cell.length_b   1.000
_cell.length_c   1.000
_cell.angle_alpha   90.00
_cell.angle_beta   90.00
_cell.angle_gamma   90.00
#
_symmetry.space_group_name_H-M   'P 1'
#
loop_
_entity.id
_entity.type
_entity.pdbx_description
1 polymer ?
#
loop_
_entity_poly.entity_id
_entity_poly.type
_entity_poly.pdbx_seq_one_letter_code
_entity_poly.pdbx_strand_id
1 'polypeptide(L)'
;MQWENRFNILDYLIIVFRRKWLILRWVLGMTVLFYALSYGLPKYYKAKTSVLPPAERSSSRYLQAFSQIQLAGIFPSANTQQTKIFLQMLRSRTLKERLIRQFDLQKRWHQKSLEKTLRQLAAQTDMMDTRDGMIILQVKARSPKMAADLANRYIQELDRLNRQKMVSRARSARIYIAHQLDSTRISLRKASEALASFQESHKTINLPEQIKQAIKQAGELKAKIIIKRVQL
;
A
#
# COMPACT_ATOMS: atom_id res chain seq x y z
N MET A 1 4.74 53.15 -55.87
CA MET A 1 4.69 51.79 -56.42
C MET A 1 3.78 50.96 -55.53
N GLN A 2 2.55 50.74 -55.99
CA GLN A 2 1.49 50.07 -55.23
C GLN A 2 1.65 48.55 -55.33
N TRP A 3 1.85 47.90 -54.21
CA TRP A 3 1.80 46.45 -54.07
C TRP A 3 0.35 46.03 -53.87
N GLU A 4 -0.43 45.94 -54.95
CA GLU A 4 -1.71 45.24 -54.89
C GLU A 4 -1.53 43.80 -55.35
N ASN A 5 -1.37 42.95 -54.34
CA ASN A 5 -1.46 41.50 -54.39
C ASN A 5 -2.74 41.04 -55.12
N ARG A 6 -2.68 40.89 -56.45
CA ARG A 6 -3.65 40.08 -57.21
C ARG A 6 -3.27 38.61 -57.15
N PHE A 7 -3.24 38.06 -55.94
CA PHE A 7 -3.36 36.61 -55.79
C PHE A 7 -4.81 36.25 -56.15
N ASN A 8 -5.03 35.94 -57.42
CA ASN A 8 -6.31 35.44 -57.94
C ASN A 8 -6.65 34.10 -57.28
N ILE A 9 -7.30 34.16 -56.11
CA ILE A 9 -7.87 33.00 -55.42
C ILE A 9 -8.86 32.26 -56.34
N LEU A 10 -9.50 33.00 -57.25
CA LEU A 10 -10.40 32.48 -58.28
C LEU A 10 -9.69 31.60 -59.33
N ASP A 11 -8.46 31.95 -59.75
CA ASP A 11 -7.68 31.12 -60.69
C ASP A 11 -7.27 29.78 -60.07
N TYR A 12 -6.90 29.79 -58.79
CA TYR A 12 -6.65 28.55 -58.04
C TYR A 12 -7.90 27.69 -57.90
N LEU A 13 -9.08 28.32 -57.71
CA LEU A 13 -10.36 27.62 -57.60
C LEU A 13 -10.74 26.91 -58.91
N ILE A 14 -10.46 27.51 -60.07
CA ILE A 14 -10.71 26.93 -61.38
C ILE A 14 -9.81 25.71 -61.64
N ILE A 15 -8.53 25.77 -61.25
CA ILE A 15 -7.59 24.64 -61.36
C ILE A 15 -8.04 23.46 -60.49
N VAL A 16 -8.50 23.75 -59.27
CA VAL A 16 -9.05 22.75 -58.33
C VAL A 16 -10.31 22.09 -58.91
N PHE A 17 -11.23 22.86 -59.51
CA PHE A 17 -12.44 22.32 -60.13
C PHE A 17 -12.16 21.43 -61.34
N ARG A 18 -11.14 21.75 -62.16
CA ARG A 18 -10.76 20.96 -63.33
C ARG A 18 -10.13 19.61 -62.96
N ARG A 19 -9.46 19.53 -61.80
CA ARG A 19 -8.83 18.30 -61.26
C ARG A 19 -9.54 17.72 -60.05
N LYS A 20 -10.81 18.11 -59.80
CA LYS A 20 -11.61 17.71 -58.63
C LYS A 20 -11.64 16.19 -58.41
N TRP A 21 -11.66 15.40 -59.47
CA TRP A 21 -11.63 13.93 -59.39
C TRP A 21 -10.29 13.36 -58.91
N LEU A 22 -9.17 14.01 -59.24
CA LEU A 22 -7.85 13.62 -58.77
C LEU A 22 -7.71 13.96 -57.27
N ILE A 23 -8.13 15.16 -56.87
CA ILE A 23 -8.14 15.59 -55.46
C ILE A 23 -9.07 14.69 -54.64
N LEU A 24 -10.28 14.40 -55.14
CA LEU A 24 -11.24 13.52 -54.49
C LEU A 24 -10.68 12.10 -54.29
N ARG A 25 -9.98 11.52 -55.28
CA ARG A 25 -9.30 10.22 -55.14
C ARG A 25 -8.22 10.23 -54.06
N TRP A 26 -7.42 11.29 -53.97
CA TRP A 26 -6.39 11.40 -52.94
C TRP A 26 -6.99 11.56 -51.54
N VAL A 27 -8.01 12.40 -51.39
CA VAL A 27 -8.70 12.61 -50.10
C VAL A 27 -9.39 11.32 -49.65
N LEU A 28 -10.07 10.63 -50.56
CA LEU A 28 -10.78 9.39 -50.27
C LEU A 28 -9.78 8.25 -49.97
N GLY A 29 -8.67 8.19 -50.71
CA GLY A 29 -7.56 7.28 -50.43
C GLY A 29 -6.94 7.51 -49.05
N MET A 30 -6.66 8.77 -48.68
CA MET A 30 -6.15 9.11 -47.34
C MET A 30 -7.15 8.80 -46.24
N THR A 31 -8.44 9.02 -46.47
CA THR A 31 -9.50 8.72 -45.50
C THR A 31 -9.63 7.21 -45.26
N VAL A 32 -9.58 6.41 -46.34
CA VAL A 32 -9.58 4.93 -46.24
C VAL A 32 -8.31 4.45 -45.53
N LEU A 33 -7.16 5.01 -45.87
CA LEU A 33 -5.89 4.68 -45.21
C LEU A 33 -5.97 5.00 -43.70
N PHE A 34 -6.49 6.18 -43.33
CA PHE A 34 -6.63 6.59 -41.95
C PHE A 34 -7.63 5.72 -41.18
N TYR A 35 -8.75 5.36 -41.81
CA TYR A 35 -9.75 4.46 -41.25
C TYR A 35 -9.20 3.04 -41.04
N ALA A 36 -8.44 2.52 -42.01
CA ALA A 36 -7.78 1.22 -41.93
C ALA A 36 -6.73 1.18 -40.80
N LEU A 37 -5.92 2.23 -40.67
CA LEU A 37 -5.00 2.36 -39.53
C LEU A 37 -5.78 2.45 -38.21
N SER A 38 -6.82 3.29 -38.13
CA SER A 38 -7.61 3.48 -36.91
C SER A 38 -8.22 2.17 -36.40
N TYR A 39 -8.73 1.33 -37.30
CA TYR A 39 -9.30 0.03 -36.94
C TYR A 39 -8.26 -1.00 -36.49
N GLY A 40 -7.00 -0.85 -36.92
CA GLY A 40 -5.90 -1.73 -36.53
C GLY A 40 -5.34 -1.51 -35.12
N LEU A 41 -5.61 -0.36 -34.48
CA LEU A 41 -5.11 -0.10 -33.13
C LEU A 41 -5.93 -0.87 -32.07
N PRO A 42 -5.28 -1.68 -31.22
CA PRO A 42 -5.98 -2.40 -30.16
C PRO A 42 -6.58 -1.42 -29.15
N LYS A 43 -7.89 -1.54 -28.91
CA LYS A 43 -8.61 -0.76 -27.89
C LYS A 43 -8.11 -1.15 -26.50
N TYR A 44 -7.73 -0.16 -25.69
CA TYR A 44 -7.35 -0.34 -24.30
C TYR A 44 -8.36 0.35 -23.37
N TYR A 45 -8.80 -0.38 -22.35
CA TYR A 45 -9.74 0.07 -21.33
C TYR A 45 -8.99 0.33 -20.02
N LYS A 46 -9.39 1.37 -19.29
CA LYS A 46 -8.83 1.71 -17.98
C LYS A 46 -9.84 1.42 -16.88
N ALA A 47 -9.44 0.67 -15.87
CA ALA A 47 -10.16 0.55 -14.61
C ALA A 47 -9.46 1.41 -13.54
N LYS A 48 -10.23 2.13 -12.72
CA LYS A 48 -9.74 2.97 -11.64
C LYS A 48 -10.35 2.50 -10.32
N THR A 49 -9.50 2.24 -9.33
CA THR A 49 -9.89 1.84 -7.98
C THR A 49 -9.23 2.78 -6.98
N SER A 50 -9.97 3.24 -5.97
CA SER A 50 -9.45 4.06 -4.89
C SER A 50 -9.53 3.29 -3.58
N VAL A 51 -8.44 3.29 -2.80
CA VAL A 51 -8.35 2.59 -1.53
C VAL A 51 -7.82 3.55 -0.47
N LEU A 52 -8.49 3.58 0.67
CA LEU A 52 -8.04 4.29 1.86
C LEU A 52 -7.36 3.29 2.80
N PRO A 53 -6.06 3.46 3.11
CA PRO A 53 -5.41 2.66 4.14
C PRO A 53 -6.11 2.84 5.49
N PRO A 54 -6.31 1.77 6.28
CA PRO A 54 -6.87 1.91 7.61
C PRO A 54 -5.92 2.73 8.48
N ALA A 55 -6.44 3.73 9.20
CA ALA A 55 -5.67 4.46 10.19
C ALA A 55 -5.25 3.47 11.29
N GLU A 56 -3.95 3.19 11.42
CA GLU A 56 -3.45 2.47 12.60
C GLU A 56 -3.69 3.36 13.83
N ARG A 57 -4.66 2.96 14.67
CA ARG A 57 -4.80 3.50 16.03
C ARG A 57 -3.56 3.09 16.81
N SER A 58 -2.52 3.92 16.77
CA SER A 58 -1.30 3.72 17.55
C SER A 58 -1.69 3.60 19.03
N SER A 59 -1.46 2.42 19.59
CA SER A 59 -1.84 2.03 20.95
C SER A 59 -0.93 2.62 22.03
N SER A 60 0.14 3.32 21.66
CA SER A 60 0.98 4.01 22.63
C SER A 60 0.49 5.44 22.84
N ARG A 61 -0.06 5.68 24.04
CA ARG A 61 -0.51 6.99 24.52
C ARG A 61 0.61 8.06 24.42
N TYR A 62 1.89 7.62 24.46
CA TYR A 62 3.08 8.46 24.25
C TYR A 62 3.27 8.93 22.80
N LEU A 63 3.01 8.09 21.79
CA LEU A 63 3.05 8.53 20.39
C LEU A 63 1.82 9.36 20.01
N GLN A 64 0.70 9.21 20.72
CA GLN A 64 -0.46 10.09 20.53
C GLN A 64 -0.15 11.52 20.99
N ALA A 65 0.52 11.71 22.13
CA ALA A 65 1.01 13.02 22.56
C ALA A 65 2.00 13.62 21.54
N PHE A 66 2.89 12.81 20.97
CA PHE A 66 3.81 13.25 19.91
C PHE A 66 3.08 13.56 18.59
N SER A 67 1.95 12.91 18.32
CA SER A 67 1.11 13.20 17.15
C SER A 67 0.27 14.47 17.27
N GLN A 68 0.03 14.97 18.49
CA GLN A 68 -0.63 16.26 18.70
C GLN A 68 0.33 17.45 18.57
N ILE A 69 1.64 17.23 18.68
CA ILE A 69 2.67 18.23 18.33
C ILE A 69 2.71 18.49 16.80
N GLN A 70 2.00 17.68 15.99
CA GLN A 70 1.90 17.82 14.52
C GLN A 70 1.05 19.01 14.05
N LEU A 71 0.50 19.83 14.95
CA LEU A 71 -0.18 21.09 14.60
C LEU A 71 0.73 22.14 13.92
N ALA A 72 2.05 21.91 13.89
CA ALA A 72 3.03 22.86 13.31
C ALA A 72 3.43 22.58 11.84
N GLY A 73 2.79 21.65 11.11
CA GLY A 73 3.00 21.49 9.65
C GLY A 73 4.39 21.02 9.18
N ILE A 74 5.34 20.81 10.10
CA ILE A 74 6.73 20.40 9.80
C ILE A 74 6.85 18.89 9.55
N PHE A 75 5.92 18.07 10.07
CA PHE A 75 5.98 16.62 9.93
C PHE A 75 4.83 16.07 9.07
N PRO A 76 5.13 15.19 8.08
CA PRO A 76 4.10 14.56 7.28
C PRO A 76 3.16 13.72 8.17
N SER A 77 1.85 13.95 8.04
CA SER A 77 0.79 13.25 8.80
C SER A 77 1.01 11.73 8.79
N ALA A 78 0.77 11.06 9.91
CA ALA A 78 0.87 9.60 10.05
C ALA A 78 0.12 8.84 8.93
N ASN A 79 -0.98 9.41 8.41
CA ASN A 79 -1.74 8.86 7.29
C ASN A 79 -0.93 8.80 5.99
N THR A 80 -0.06 9.78 5.73
CA THR A 80 0.79 9.81 4.53
C THR A 80 1.90 8.75 4.58
N GLN A 81 2.45 8.46 5.77
CA GLN A 81 3.43 7.39 5.95
C GLN A 81 2.81 6.01 5.70
N GLN A 82 1.60 5.78 6.21
CA GLN A 82 0.88 4.53 5.98
C GLN A 82 0.54 4.34 4.51
N THR A 83 0.10 5.40 3.83
CA THR A 83 -0.15 5.42 2.38
C THR A 83 1.09 5.00 1.59
N LYS A 84 2.27 5.52 1.94
CA LYS A 84 3.54 5.12 1.31
C LYS A 84 3.83 3.63 1.50
N ILE A 85 3.61 3.06 2.69
CA ILE A 85 3.82 1.63 2.95
C ILE A 85 2.90 0.78 2.07
N PHE A 86 1.62 1.12 1.98
CA PHE A 86 0.66 0.41 1.12
C PHE A 86 1.01 0.55 -0.37
N LEU A 87 1.47 1.73 -0.82
CA LEU A 87 1.96 1.94 -2.17
C LEU A 87 3.18 1.06 -2.49
N GLN A 88 4.11 0.91 -1.54
CA GLN A 88 5.26 0.01 -1.69
C GLN A 88 4.83 -1.46 -1.71
N MET A 89 3.82 -1.85 -0.92
CA MET A 89 3.26 -3.20 -0.98
C MET A 89 2.62 -3.50 -2.35
N LEU A 90 1.89 -2.54 -2.93
CA LEU A 90 1.33 -2.65 -4.28
C LEU A 90 2.42 -2.80 -5.36
N ARG A 91 3.57 -2.14 -5.17
CA ARG A 91 4.71 -2.24 -6.10
C ARG A 91 5.52 -3.53 -5.95
N SER A 92 5.30 -4.28 -4.87
CA SER A 92 6.04 -5.50 -4.55
C SER A 92 5.98 -6.53 -5.68
N ARG A 93 7.15 -7.10 -5.99
CA ARG A 93 7.30 -8.17 -6.98
C ARG A 93 6.44 -9.38 -6.62
N THR A 94 6.39 -9.78 -5.35
CA THR A 94 5.62 -10.95 -4.90
C THR A 94 4.12 -10.83 -5.20
N LEU A 95 3.56 -9.62 -5.05
CA LEU A 95 2.16 -9.35 -5.39
C LEU A 95 1.97 -9.47 -6.91
N LYS A 96 2.79 -8.76 -7.70
CA LYS A 96 2.72 -8.78 -9.16
C LYS A 96 2.87 -10.18 -9.75
N GLU A 97 3.81 -10.98 -9.23
CA GLU A 97 3.98 -12.36 -9.68
C GLU A 97 2.77 -13.24 -9.40
N ARG A 98 2.11 -13.04 -8.25
CA ARG A 98 0.88 -13.78 -7.94
C ARG A 98 -0.25 -13.42 -8.91
N LEU A 99 -0.39 -12.14 -9.25
CA LEU A 99 -1.34 -11.69 -10.28
C LEU A 99 -1.02 -12.29 -11.65
N ILE A 100 0.26 -12.30 -12.05
CA ILE A 100 0.70 -12.88 -13.32
C ILE A 100 0.34 -14.36 -13.40
N ARG A 101 0.60 -15.12 -12.32
CA ARG A 101 0.27 -16.55 -12.24
C ARG A 101 -1.23 -16.78 -12.28
N GLN A 102 -2.02 -15.99 -11.55
CA GLN A 102 -3.46 -16.22 -11.44
C GLN A 102 -4.23 -15.91 -12.74
N PHE A 103 -3.82 -14.88 -13.48
CA PHE A 103 -4.45 -14.50 -14.74
C PHE A 103 -3.74 -15.08 -15.97
N ASP A 104 -2.75 -15.95 -15.77
CA ASP A 104 -1.88 -16.50 -16.82
C ASP A 104 -1.38 -15.42 -17.80
N LEU A 105 -1.00 -14.24 -17.27
CA LEU A 105 -0.66 -13.07 -18.10
C LEU A 105 0.52 -13.34 -19.03
N GLN A 106 1.42 -14.22 -18.63
CA GLN A 106 2.56 -14.63 -19.44
C GLN A 106 2.12 -15.33 -20.74
N LYS A 107 1.11 -16.22 -20.67
CA LYS A 107 0.53 -16.88 -21.85
C LYS A 107 -0.25 -15.88 -22.70
N ARG A 108 -1.09 -15.05 -22.06
CA ARG A 108 -1.96 -14.08 -22.74
C ARG A 108 -1.20 -12.99 -23.48
N TRP A 109 -0.02 -12.60 -22.99
CA TRP A 109 0.84 -11.61 -23.64
C TRP A 109 1.97 -12.24 -24.47
N HIS A 110 1.98 -13.57 -24.62
CA HIS A 110 3.01 -14.32 -25.35
C HIS A 110 4.45 -13.96 -24.91
N GLN A 111 4.64 -13.75 -23.60
CA GLN A 111 5.93 -13.37 -23.04
C GLN A 111 6.76 -14.61 -22.67
N LYS A 112 8.01 -14.65 -23.14
CA LYS A 112 8.94 -15.76 -22.84
C LYS A 112 9.54 -15.70 -21.44
N SER A 113 9.50 -14.54 -20.79
CA SER A 113 10.11 -14.32 -19.47
C SER A 113 9.11 -13.68 -18.50
N LEU A 114 9.13 -14.17 -17.26
CA LEU A 114 8.41 -13.58 -16.14
C LEU A 114 8.79 -12.09 -15.97
N GLU A 115 10.06 -11.76 -16.16
CA GLU A 115 10.55 -10.39 -15.97
C GLU A 115 9.96 -9.42 -17.00
N LYS A 116 9.86 -9.84 -18.26
CA LYS A 116 9.18 -9.04 -19.31
C LYS A 116 7.71 -8.84 -18.95
N THR A 117 7.05 -9.89 -18.44
CA THR A 117 5.66 -9.84 -18.00
C THR A 117 5.48 -8.88 -16.81
N LEU A 118 6.41 -8.88 -15.85
CA LEU A 118 6.43 -7.94 -14.72
C LEU A 118 6.59 -6.49 -15.17
N ARG A 119 7.49 -6.23 -16.12
CA ARG A 119 7.69 -4.88 -16.69
C ARG A 119 6.44 -4.43 -17.46
N GLN A 120 5.85 -5.31 -18.26
CA GLN A 120 4.62 -5.00 -19.00
C GLN A 120 3.45 -4.71 -18.06
N LEU A 121 3.27 -5.51 -16.99
CA LEU A 121 2.25 -5.25 -15.97
C LEU A 121 2.49 -3.92 -15.26
N ALA A 122 3.74 -3.59 -14.94
CA ALA A 122 4.09 -2.30 -14.35
C ALA A 122 3.79 -1.12 -15.29
N ALA A 123 4.06 -1.26 -16.60
CA ALA A 123 3.75 -0.23 -17.59
C ALA A 123 2.23 -0.05 -17.82
N GLN A 124 1.44 -1.10 -17.58
CA GLN A 124 -0.02 -1.05 -17.68
C GLN A 124 -0.72 -0.63 -16.38
N THR A 125 0.05 -0.39 -15.31
CA THR A 125 -0.50 -0.09 -13.98
C THR A 125 0.07 1.23 -13.46
N ASP A 126 -0.78 2.24 -13.32
CA ASP A 126 -0.44 3.52 -12.72
C ASP A 126 -0.93 3.56 -11.28
N MET A 127 -0.08 3.98 -10.34
CA MET A 127 -0.40 4.06 -8.91
C MET A 127 -0.02 5.44 -8.39
N MET A 128 -0.99 6.15 -7.82
CA MET A 128 -0.83 7.51 -7.33
C MET A 128 -1.37 7.60 -5.90
N ASP A 129 -0.68 8.34 -5.04
CA ASP A 129 -1.19 8.77 -3.75
C ASP A 129 -1.78 10.18 -3.86
N THR A 130 -2.88 10.40 -3.13
CA THR A 130 -3.53 11.71 -3.01
C THR A 130 -3.09 12.35 -1.70
N ARG A 131 -3.08 13.70 -1.63
CA ARG A 131 -2.76 14.45 -0.40
C ARG A 131 -3.65 14.03 0.78
N ASP A 132 -4.87 13.58 0.49
CA ASP A 132 -5.85 13.11 1.47
C ASP A 132 -5.58 11.68 1.98
N GLY A 133 -4.46 11.05 1.59
CA GLY A 133 -4.08 9.70 2.03
C GLY A 133 -4.76 8.56 1.27
N MET A 134 -5.44 8.86 0.15
CA MET A 134 -6.01 7.83 -0.73
C MET A 134 -4.99 7.31 -1.75
N ILE A 135 -5.06 6.01 -2.04
CA ILE A 135 -4.29 5.37 -3.11
C ILE A 135 -5.22 5.13 -4.30
N ILE A 136 -4.87 5.71 -5.44
CA ILE A 136 -5.55 5.51 -6.71
C ILE A 136 -4.73 4.52 -7.53
N LEU A 137 -5.34 3.37 -7.83
CA LEU A 137 -4.82 2.34 -8.73
C LEU A 137 -5.54 2.44 -10.07
N GLN A 138 -4.79 2.54 -11.16
CA GLN A 138 -5.31 2.49 -12.52
C GLN A 138 -4.68 1.34 -13.30
N VAL A 139 -5.50 0.51 -13.93
CA VAL A 139 -5.04 -0.65 -14.70
C VAL A 139 -5.58 -0.58 -16.12
N LYS A 140 -4.69 -0.73 -17.11
CA LYS A 140 -4.99 -0.75 -18.54
C LYS A 140 -5.04 -2.20 -19.06
N ALA A 141 -6.14 -2.61 -19.69
CA ALA A 141 -6.26 -3.93 -20.31
C ALA A 141 -7.03 -3.89 -21.65
N ARG A 142 -6.94 -4.97 -22.44
CA ARG A 142 -7.62 -5.08 -23.75
C ARG A 142 -9.14 -5.26 -23.65
N SER A 143 -9.66 -5.72 -22.52
CA SER A 143 -11.10 -5.82 -22.28
C SER A 143 -11.50 -5.10 -21.00
N PRO A 144 -12.70 -4.50 -20.96
CA PRO A 144 -13.17 -3.77 -19.78
C PRO A 144 -13.31 -4.70 -18.56
N LYS A 145 -13.80 -5.94 -18.78
CA LYS A 145 -13.89 -6.97 -17.74
C LYS A 145 -12.52 -7.29 -17.16
N MET A 146 -11.51 -7.53 -18.02
CA MET A 146 -10.15 -7.83 -17.56
C MET A 146 -9.52 -6.67 -16.79
N ALA A 147 -9.75 -5.42 -17.22
CA ALA A 147 -9.24 -4.26 -16.49
C ALA A 147 -9.84 -4.20 -15.08
N ALA A 148 -11.15 -4.38 -14.96
CA ALA A 148 -11.85 -4.39 -13.67
C ALA A 148 -11.40 -5.55 -12.78
N ASP A 149 -11.33 -6.77 -13.32
CA ASP A 149 -10.92 -7.97 -12.57
C ASP A 149 -9.48 -7.84 -12.06
N LEU A 150 -8.57 -7.33 -12.90
CA LEU A 150 -7.18 -7.13 -12.52
C LEU A 150 -7.03 -6.05 -11.44
N ALA A 151 -7.75 -4.93 -11.57
CA ALA A 151 -7.76 -3.86 -10.56
C ALA A 151 -8.34 -4.34 -9.21
N ASN A 152 -9.47 -5.04 -9.24
CA ASN A 152 -10.09 -5.63 -8.04
C ASN A 152 -9.15 -6.64 -7.39
N ARG A 153 -8.50 -7.48 -8.19
CA ARG A 153 -7.60 -8.50 -7.66
C ARG A 153 -6.34 -7.91 -7.04
N TYR A 154 -5.82 -6.81 -7.60
CA TYR A 154 -4.73 -6.05 -6.99
C TYR A 154 -5.05 -5.66 -5.55
N ILE A 155 -6.26 -5.15 -5.31
CA ILE A 155 -6.70 -4.73 -3.97
C ILE A 155 -6.90 -5.93 -3.04
N GLN A 156 -7.49 -7.02 -3.53
CA GLN A 156 -7.64 -8.26 -2.75
C GLN A 156 -6.29 -8.83 -2.31
N GLU A 157 -5.29 -8.82 -3.20
CA GLU A 157 -3.95 -9.31 -2.85
C GLU A 157 -3.20 -8.36 -1.91
N LEU A 158 -3.39 -7.04 -2.05
CA LEU A 158 -2.89 -6.06 -1.09
C LEU A 158 -3.44 -6.32 0.32
N ASP A 159 -4.76 -6.50 0.41
CA ASP A 159 -5.47 -6.76 1.66
C ASP A 159 -5.04 -8.10 2.29
N ARG A 160 -4.86 -9.14 1.47
CA ARG A 160 -4.29 -10.42 1.90
C ARG A 160 -2.88 -10.26 2.47
N LEU A 161 -1.99 -9.54 1.79
CA LEU A 161 -0.63 -9.29 2.27
C LEU A 161 -0.63 -8.48 3.56
N ASN A 162 -1.51 -7.49 3.69
CA ASN A 162 -1.67 -6.71 4.91
C ASN A 162 -2.07 -7.61 6.09
N ARG A 163 -3.11 -8.47 5.92
CA ARG A 163 -3.51 -9.44 6.95
C ARG A 163 -2.39 -10.40 7.35
N GLN A 164 -1.64 -10.94 6.38
CA GLN A 164 -0.51 -11.83 6.66
C GLN A 164 0.57 -11.13 7.50
N LYS A 165 0.89 -9.87 7.19
CA LYS A 165 1.83 -9.08 8.00
C LYS A 165 1.30 -8.81 9.41
N MET A 166 0.02 -8.52 9.57
CA MET A 166 -0.59 -8.29 10.89
C MET A 166 -0.55 -9.54 11.77
N VAL A 167 -0.90 -10.71 11.23
CA VAL A 167 -0.81 -11.99 11.96
C VAL A 167 0.64 -12.28 12.35
N SER A 168 1.59 -12.04 11.45
CA SER A 168 3.01 -12.23 11.75
C SER A 168 3.50 -11.30 12.87
N ARG A 169 3.09 -10.02 12.87
CA ARG A 169 3.43 -9.06 13.94
C ARG A 169 2.88 -9.50 15.29
N ALA A 170 1.62 -9.94 15.34
CA ALA A 170 1.00 -10.43 16.58
C ALA A 170 1.73 -11.67 17.13
N ARG A 171 2.12 -12.60 16.25
CA ARG A 171 2.91 -13.78 16.63
C ARG A 171 4.28 -13.39 17.19
N SER A 172 5.01 -12.50 16.53
CA SER A 172 6.32 -12.03 17.01
C SER A 172 6.19 -11.30 18.36
N ALA A 173 5.17 -10.47 18.54
CA ALA A 173 4.90 -9.80 19.81
C ALA A 173 4.62 -10.82 20.94
N ARG A 174 3.82 -11.86 20.69
CA ARG A 174 3.58 -12.94 21.66
C ARG A 174 4.88 -13.62 22.08
N ILE A 175 5.74 -13.97 21.12
CA ILE A 175 7.03 -14.64 21.39
C ILE A 175 7.94 -13.74 22.22
N TYR A 176 8.03 -12.47 21.84
CA TYR A 176 8.84 -11.48 22.57
C TYR A 176 8.34 -11.28 24.01
N ILE A 177 7.03 -11.13 24.22
CA ILE A 177 6.43 -10.98 25.55
C ILE A 177 6.65 -12.25 26.38
N ALA A 178 6.51 -13.44 25.79
CA ALA A 178 6.75 -14.71 26.49
C ALA A 178 8.21 -14.80 26.97
N HIS A 179 9.16 -14.44 26.11
CA HIS A 179 10.57 -14.40 26.46
C HIS A 179 10.86 -13.38 27.58
N GLN A 180 10.28 -12.18 27.49
CA GLN A 180 10.47 -11.14 28.50
C GLN A 180 9.84 -11.52 29.85
N LEU A 181 8.70 -12.22 29.84
CA LEU A 181 8.08 -12.74 31.06
C LEU A 181 8.97 -13.78 31.75
N ASP A 182 9.60 -14.66 30.96
CA ASP A 182 10.50 -15.68 31.50
C ASP A 182 11.76 -15.05 32.09
N SER A 183 12.42 -14.16 31.34
CA SER A 183 13.61 -13.45 31.83
C SER A 183 13.32 -12.63 33.10
N THR A 184 12.17 -11.96 33.15
CA THR A 184 11.75 -11.18 34.32
C THR A 184 11.49 -12.08 35.54
N ARG A 185 10.90 -13.27 35.34
CA ARG A 185 10.72 -14.25 36.44
C ARG A 185 12.06 -14.75 36.98
N ILE A 186 13.02 -15.04 36.11
CA ILE A 186 14.36 -15.47 36.50
C ILE A 186 15.05 -14.37 37.30
N SER A 187 15.02 -13.12 36.82
CA SER A 187 15.59 -11.97 37.52
C SER A 187 14.92 -11.71 38.87
N LEU A 188 13.59 -11.83 38.94
CA LEU A 188 12.85 -11.67 40.21
C LEU A 188 13.24 -12.74 41.22
N ARG A 189 13.36 -14.01 40.78
CA ARG A 189 13.81 -15.11 41.64
C ARG A 189 15.21 -14.84 42.20
N LYS A 190 16.15 -14.48 41.32
CA LYS A 190 17.52 -14.12 41.74
C LYS A 190 17.54 -12.96 42.73
N ALA A 191 16.75 -11.92 42.48
CA ALA A 191 16.63 -10.79 43.40
C ALA A 191 16.01 -11.19 44.75
N SER A 192 15.01 -12.08 44.75
CA SER A 192 14.41 -12.59 46.00
C SER A 192 15.37 -13.47 46.80
N GLU A 193 16.14 -14.32 46.13
CA GLU A 193 17.17 -15.16 46.76
C GLU A 193 18.26 -14.27 47.37
N ALA A 194 18.76 -13.28 46.61
CA ALA A 194 19.74 -12.32 47.10
C ALA A 194 19.23 -11.50 48.30
N LEU A 195 17.96 -11.09 48.28
CA LEU A 195 17.33 -10.38 49.40
C LEU A 195 17.21 -11.29 50.63
N ALA A 196 16.82 -12.55 50.46
CA ALA A 196 16.73 -13.52 51.55
C ALA A 196 18.11 -13.76 52.18
N SER A 197 19.14 -14.00 51.37
CA SER A 197 20.52 -14.15 51.87
C SER A 197 21.03 -12.90 52.59
N PHE A 198 20.72 -11.70 52.09
CA PHE A 198 21.06 -10.45 52.76
C PHE A 198 20.33 -10.29 54.11
N GLN A 199 19.06 -10.67 54.18
CA GLN A 199 18.27 -10.63 55.42
C GLN A 199 18.78 -11.64 56.47
N GLU A 200 19.18 -12.85 56.03
CA GLU A 200 19.78 -13.87 56.90
C GLU A 200 21.15 -13.42 57.42
N SER A 201 22.02 -12.87 56.56
CA SER A 201 23.37 -12.43 56.95
C SER A 201 23.37 -11.21 57.87
N HIS A 202 22.38 -10.32 57.76
CA HIS A 202 22.30 -9.08 58.54
C HIS A 202 21.32 -9.13 59.73
N LYS A 203 20.71 -10.28 60.05
CA LYS A 203 19.86 -10.52 61.24
C LYS A 203 18.82 -9.42 61.56
N THR A 204 18.29 -8.73 60.55
CA THR A 204 17.43 -7.54 60.75
C THR A 204 15.95 -7.90 60.71
N ILE A 205 15.44 -8.51 61.78
CA ILE A 205 13.98 -8.62 61.99
C ILE A 205 13.51 -7.31 62.61
N ASN A 206 13.31 -6.30 61.76
CA ASN A 206 12.38 -5.20 61.95
C ASN A 206 11.98 -4.75 60.55
N LEU A 207 11.02 -5.46 59.94
CA LEU A 207 10.47 -5.06 58.64
C LEU A 207 9.81 -3.68 58.82
N PRO A 208 10.31 -2.62 58.18
CA PRO A 208 9.66 -1.32 58.21
C PRO A 208 8.24 -1.48 57.67
N GLU A 209 7.27 -0.76 58.23
CA GLU A 209 5.85 -0.91 57.90
C GLU A 209 5.53 -0.72 56.40
N GLN A 210 6.42 -0.02 55.69
CA GLN A 210 6.41 0.14 54.22
C GLN A 210 6.62 -1.18 53.45
N ILE A 211 7.43 -2.12 53.94
CA ILE A 211 7.65 -3.42 53.29
C ILE A 211 6.43 -4.32 53.45
N LYS A 212 5.76 -4.31 54.62
CA LYS A 212 4.47 -4.98 54.84
C LYS A 212 3.41 -4.49 53.86
N GLN A 213 3.32 -3.17 53.67
CA GLN A 213 2.43 -2.55 52.70
C GLN A 213 2.73 -2.99 51.26
N ALA A 214 4.01 -3.01 50.87
CA ALA A 214 4.42 -3.45 49.54
C ALA A 214 4.10 -4.95 49.27
N ILE A 215 4.31 -5.82 50.25
CA ILE A 215 3.97 -7.25 50.16
C ILE A 215 2.45 -7.43 50.03
N LYS A 216 1.66 -6.68 50.81
CA LYS A 216 0.19 -6.71 50.74
C LYS A 216 -0.30 -6.27 49.36
N GLN A 217 0.24 -5.17 48.82
CA GLN A 217 -0.09 -4.69 47.47
C GLN A 217 0.30 -5.71 46.39
N ALA A 218 1.46 -6.35 46.51
CA ALA A 218 1.89 -7.40 45.58
C ALA A 218 0.96 -8.63 45.63
N GLY A 219 0.51 -9.03 46.83
CA GLY A 219 -0.46 -10.10 47.03
C GLY A 219 -1.82 -9.81 46.40
N GLU A 220 -2.34 -8.60 46.60
CA GLU A 220 -3.59 -8.12 45.98
C GLU A 220 -3.49 -8.08 44.45
N LEU A 221 -2.35 -7.67 43.91
CA LEU A 221 -2.10 -7.67 42.47
C LEU A 221 -2.10 -9.10 41.91
N LYS A 222 -1.47 -10.05 42.62
CA LYS A 222 -1.47 -11.48 42.28
C LYS A 222 -2.88 -12.05 42.28
N ALA A 223 -3.68 -11.72 43.30
CA ALA A 223 -5.08 -12.14 43.39
C ALA A 223 -5.90 -11.61 42.20
N LYS A 224 -5.75 -10.33 41.84
CA LYS A 224 -6.42 -9.73 40.66
C LYS A 224 -6.03 -10.42 39.35
N ILE A 225 -4.76 -10.80 39.19
CA ILE A 225 -4.28 -11.55 38.01
C ILE A 225 -4.93 -12.92 37.95
N ILE A 226 -5.02 -13.64 39.07
CA ILE A 226 -5.67 -14.96 39.15
C ILE A 226 -7.15 -14.85 38.78
N ILE A 227 -7.88 -13.89 39.35
CA ILE A 227 -9.30 -13.65 39.05
C ILE A 227 -9.52 -13.38 37.56
N LYS A 228 -8.72 -12.50 36.94
CA LYS A 228 -8.82 -12.23 35.50
C LYS A 228 -8.51 -13.44 34.62
N ARG A 229 -7.72 -14.39 35.11
CA ARG A 229 -7.38 -15.63 34.39
C ARG A 229 -8.50 -16.67 34.42
N VAL A 230 -9.37 -16.61 35.44
CA VAL A 230 -10.55 -17.48 35.58
C VAL A 230 -11.74 -16.95 34.78
N GLN A 231 -11.77 -15.66 34.46
CA GLN A 231 -12.84 -15.01 33.66
C GLN A 231 -12.62 -15.07 32.13
N LEU A 232 -11.50 -15.62 31.66
CA LEU A 232 -11.17 -15.84 30.26
C LEU A 232 -11.26 -17.33 29.93
#